data_AF-A0A8H3X463-F1
#
_entry.id   AF-A0A8H3X463-F1
#
_cell.length_a   1.000
_cell.length_b   1.000
_cell.length_c   1.000
_cell.angle_alpha   90.00
_cell.angle_beta   90.00
_cell.angle_gamma   90.00
#
_symmetry.space_group_name_H-M   'P 1'
#
loop_
_entity.id
_entity.type
_entity.pdbx_description
1 polymer ?
#
loop_
_entity_poly.entity_id
_entity_poly.type
_entity_poly.pdbx_seq_one_letter_code
_entity_poly.pdbx_strand_id
1 'polypeptide(L)'
;MFESLLNDYFDHNPQKEWSVINALRYIEPKTELLSLDTINIFKDDMYSLLCSLSDKCYVHEFAKKKARKILTNYDKSFFSADVKRFVDEIELKNEKKEFHTLINRRVTSASTLRALEVRLKANLGE
;
A
#
# COMPACT_ATOMS: atom_id res chain seq x y z
N MET A 1 0.00 11.84 -2.88
CA MET A 1 0.97 10.75 -3.17
C MET A 1 0.35 9.61 -3.95
N PHE A 2 -0.80 9.11 -3.54
CA PHE A 2 -1.57 8.06 -4.23
C PHE A 2 -2.49 8.60 -5.33
N GLU A 3 -2.55 9.93 -5.52
CA GLU A 3 -3.44 10.59 -6.49
C GLU A 3 -3.37 9.99 -7.90
N SER A 4 -2.18 9.72 -8.45
CA SER A 4 -2.04 9.13 -9.79
C SER A 4 -2.60 7.71 -9.85
N LEU A 5 -2.35 6.90 -8.83
CA LEU A 5 -2.84 5.52 -8.73
C LEU A 5 -4.36 5.47 -8.49
N LEU A 6 -4.90 6.45 -7.77
CA LEU A 6 -6.33 6.60 -7.55
C LEU A 6 -7.06 7.08 -8.82
N ASN A 7 -6.47 8.02 -9.56
CA ASN A 7 -6.99 8.41 -10.88
C ASN A 7 -6.99 7.20 -11.83
N ASP A 8 -5.88 6.47 -11.90
CA ASP A 8 -5.76 5.24 -12.69
C ASP A 8 -6.84 4.20 -12.29
N TYR A 9 -7.11 4.05 -11.00
CA TYR A 9 -8.21 3.22 -10.51
C TYR A 9 -9.58 3.69 -11.01
N PHE A 10 -9.90 4.97 -10.87
CA PHE A 10 -11.21 5.50 -11.28
C PHE A 10 -11.43 5.49 -12.79
N ASP A 11 -10.37 5.66 -13.58
CA ASP A 11 -10.44 5.67 -15.04
C ASP A 11 -10.61 4.26 -15.62
N HIS A 12 -9.98 3.25 -15.02
CA HIS A 12 -9.99 1.88 -15.56
C HIS A 12 -11.05 0.96 -14.96
N ASN A 13 -11.67 1.33 -13.82
CA ASN A 13 -12.66 0.49 -13.16
C ASN A 13 -14.08 1.04 -13.36
N PRO A 14 -15.07 0.18 -13.62
CA PRO A 14 -16.44 0.62 -13.79
C PRO A 14 -16.97 1.24 -12.50
N GLN A 15 -17.74 2.32 -12.64
CA GLN A 15 -18.26 3.12 -11.51
C GLN A 15 -19.03 2.30 -10.46
N LYS A 16 -19.64 1.18 -10.85
CA LYS A 16 -20.32 0.26 -9.92
C LYS A 16 -19.37 -0.35 -8.87
N GLU A 17 -18.10 -0.57 -9.24
CA GLU A 17 -17.06 -1.20 -8.43
C GLU A 17 -16.29 -0.22 -7.55
N TRP A 18 -16.49 1.08 -7.75
CA TRP A 18 -15.84 2.11 -6.93
C TRP A 18 -16.17 1.92 -5.44
N SER A 19 -15.14 1.70 -4.64
CA SER A 19 -15.18 1.63 -3.17
C SER A 19 -13.78 1.78 -2.59
N VAL A 20 -13.70 2.13 -1.29
CA VAL A 20 -12.41 2.25 -0.56
C VAL A 20 -11.62 0.94 -0.63
N ILE A 21 -12.25 -0.19 -0.32
CA ILE A 21 -11.58 -1.50 -0.30
C ILE A 21 -11.08 -1.92 -1.69
N ASN A 22 -11.85 -1.66 -2.75
CA ASN A 22 -11.42 -2.03 -4.10
C ASN A 22 -10.29 -1.12 -4.59
N ALA A 23 -10.30 0.17 -4.23
CA ALA A 23 -9.18 1.08 -4.50
C ALA A 23 -7.90 0.61 -3.79
N LEU A 24 -7.99 0.26 -2.50
CA LEU A 24 -6.87 -0.28 -1.74
C LEU A 24 -6.29 -1.55 -2.38
N ARG A 25 -7.16 -2.52 -2.74
CA ARG A 25 -6.76 -3.77 -3.41
C ARG A 25 -6.17 -3.56 -4.80
N TYR A 26 -6.62 -2.54 -5.51
CA TYR A 26 -6.09 -2.19 -6.83
C TYR A 26 -4.68 -1.59 -6.73
N ILE A 27 -4.44 -0.82 -5.68
CA ILE A 27 -3.22 -0.03 -5.50
C ILE A 27 -2.11 -0.85 -4.85
N GLU A 28 -2.44 -1.72 -3.91
CA GLU A 28 -1.50 -2.57 -3.17
C GLU A 28 -0.42 -3.26 -4.04
N PRO A 29 -0.76 -3.99 -5.11
CA PRO A 29 0.25 -4.67 -5.91
C PRO A 29 1.07 -3.70 -6.79
N LYS A 30 0.63 -2.45 -6.96
CA LYS A 30 1.26 -1.45 -7.82
C LYS A 30 2.25 -0.55 -7.08
N THR A 31 2.31 -0.64 -5.75
CA THR A 31 3.16 0.22 -4.95
C THR A 31 3.66 -0.47 -3.69
N GLU A 32 4.96 -0.35 -3.43
CA GLU A 32 5.53 -0.76 -2.14
C GLU A 32 5.26 0.27 -1.03
N LEU A 33 4.66 1.42 -1.37
CA LEU A 33 4.44 2.51 -0.42
C LEU A 33 3.30 2.23 0.54
N LEU A 34 2.36 1.36 0.18
CA LEU A 34 1.17 1.12 0.98
C LEU A 34 1.53 0.41 2.29
N SER A 35 1.43 1.15 3.38
CA SER A 35 1.78 0.78 4.74
C SER A 35 0.86 1.49 5.74
N LEU A 36 0.91 1.10 7.02
CA LEU A 36 0.12 1.73 8.07
C LEU A 36 0.35 3.26 8.14
N ASP A 37 1.61 3.70 8.01
CA ASP A 37 1.97 5.12 8.09
C ASP A 37 1.38 5.94 6.93
N THR A 38 1.32 5.32 5.75
CA THR A 38 0.84 5.98 4.53
C THR A 38 -0.67 5.89 4.31
N ILE A 39 -1.39 5.11 5.14
CA ILE A 39 -2.83 4.91 4.95
C ILE A 39 -3.64 6.21 5.15
N ASN A 40 -3.15 7.11 5.99
CA ASN A 40 -3.78 8.42 6.18
C ASN A 40 -3.56 9.32 4.97
N ILE A 41 -2.39 9.25 4.33
CA ILE A 41 -2.11 9.95 3.08
C ILE A 41 -3.04 9.41 1.96
N PHE A 42 -3.22 8.09 1.90
CA PHE A 42 -4.18 7.47 0.98
C PHE A 42 -5.60 7.99 1.21
N LYS A 43 -6.04 8.08 2.47
CA LYS A 43 -7.35 8.65 2.82
C LYS A 43 -7.47 10.08 2.31
N ASP A 44 -6.51 10.94 2.62
CA ASP A 44 -6.58 12.36 2.26
C ASP A 44 -6.58 12.56 0.73
N ASP A 45 -5.75 11.82 0.01
CA ASP A 45 -5.71 11.84 -1.46
C ASP A 45 -7.04 11.35 -2.07
N MET A 46 -7.57 10.23 -1.57
CA MET A 46 -8.83 9.66 -2.06
C MET A 46 -10.01 10.57 -1.76
N TYR A 47 -10.07 11.17 -0.58
CA TYR A 47 -11.10 12.14 -0.21
C TYR A 47 -11.07 13.34 -1.16
N SER A 48 -9.89 13.94 -1.33
CA SER A 48 -9.68 15.09 -2.23
C SER A 48 -10.11 14.78 -3.66
N LEU A 49 -9.76 13.61 -4.17
CA LEU A 49 -10.12 13.20 -5.52
C LEU A 49 -11.62 12.98 -5.68
N LEU A 50 -12.28 12.33 -4.71
CA LEU A 50 -13.73 12.11 -4.71
C LEU A 50 -14.51 13.44 -4.65
N CYS A 51 -14.05 14.41 -3.85
CA CYS A 51 -14.62 15.77 -3.83
C CYS A 51 -14.46 16.44 -5.21
N SER A 52 -13.29 16.32 -5.83
CA SER A 52 -13.11 16.87 -7.19
C SER A 52 -14.07 16.23 -8.20
N LEU A 53 -14.30 14.91 -8.10
CA LEU A 53 -15.20 14.17 -8.98
C LEU A 53 -16.68 14.52 -8.74
N SER A 54 -17.06 14.88 -7.52
CA SER A 54 -18.44 15.28 -7.21
C SER A 54 -18.82 16.67 -7.72
N ASP A 55 -17.82 17.53 -7.91
CA ASP A 55 -17.99 18.96 -8.17
C ASP A 55 -17.65 19.35 -9.61
N LYS A 56 -16.86 18.55 -10.33
CA LYS A 56 -16.49 18.82 -11.74
C LYS A 56 -17.70 18.76 -12.67
N CYS A 57 -17.93 19.82 -13.45
CA CYS A 57 -19.09 19.95 -14.33
C CYS A 57 -19.13 18.92 -15.48
N TYR A 58 -17.97 18.53 -16.01
CA TYR A 58 -17.81 17.63 -17.17
C TYR A 58 -17.77 16.13 -16.84
N VAL A 59 -17.83 15.75 -15.56
CA VAL A 59 -17.89 14.33 -15.15
C VAL A 59 -19.30 13.80 -15.40
N HIS A 60 -19.44 12.53 -15.82
CA HIS A 60 -20.74 11.90 -16.02
C HIS A 60 -21.56 11.87 -14.71
N GLU A 61 -22.86 12.20 -14.76
CA GLU A 61 -23.70 12.31 -13.56
C GLU A 61 -23.72 11.03 -12.69
N PHE A 62 -23.61 9.85 -13.32
CA PHE A 62 -23.51 8.59 -12.57
C PHE A 62 -22.22 8.51 -11.73
N ALA A 63 -21.10 8.99 -12.25
CA ALA A 63 -19.83 9.04 -11.53
C ALA A 63 -19.90 10.04 -10.37
N LYS A 64 -20.49 11.22 -10.58
CA LYS A 64 -20.73 12.20 -9.50
C LYS A 64 -21.57 11.61 -8.39
N LYS A 65 -22.69 10.96 -8.75
CA LYS A 65 -23.60 10.32 -7.78
C LYS A 65 -22.89 9.23 -6.98
N LYS A 66 -22.06 8.42 -7.66
CA LYS A 66 -21.28 7.38 -7.01
C LYS A 66 -20.21 7.98 -6.07
N ALA A 67 -19.47 8.99 -6.51
CA ALA A 67 -18.47 9.68 -5.70
C ALA A 67 -19.10 10.28 -4.44
N ARG A 68 -20.23 11.00 -4.57
CA ARG A 68 -20.99 11.53 -3.43
C ARG A 68 -21.44 10.43 -2.46
N LYS A 69 -21.92 9.29 -2.97
CA LYS A 69 -22.32 8.16 -2.12
C LYS A 69 -21.16 7.60 -1.29
N ILE A 70 -19.96 7.54 -1.88
CA ILE A 70 -18.74 7.13 -1.16
C ILE A 70 -18.38 8.19 -0.11
N LEU A 71 -18.39 9.47 -0.48
CA LEU A 71 -18.13 10.59 0.44
C LEU A 71 -19.07 10.61 1.65
N THR A 72 -20.37 10.39 1.47
CA THR A 72 -21.34 10.37 2.58
C THR A 72 -21.05 9.28 3.61
N ASN A 73 -20.39 8.20 3.21
CA ASN A 73 -20.04 7.08 4.09
C ASN A 73 -18.52 6.93 4.23
N TYR A 74 -17.76 7.99 3.99
CA TYR A 74 -16.32 7.89 3.80
C TYR A 74 -15.61 7.31 5.02
N ASP A 75 -15.74 7.96 6.18
CA ASP A 75 -15.12 7.51 7.42
C ASP A 75 -15.55 6.09 7.79
N LYS A 76 -16.86 5.81 7.70
CA LYS A 76 -17.43 4.49 7.97
C LYS A 76 -16.85 3.40 7.06
N SER A 77 -16.51 3.74 5.83
CA SER A 77 -15.92 2.79 4.87
C SER A 77 -14.53 2.33 5.32
N PHE A 78 -13.75 3.22 5.94
CA PHE A 78 -12.44 2.87 6.51
C PHE A 78 -12.52 2.09 7.82
N PHE A 79 -13.62 2.22 8.56
CA PHE A 79 -13.90 1.40 9.74
C PHE A 79 -14.56 0.06 9.42
N SER A 80 -14.75 -0.27 8.14
CA SER A 80 -15.32 -1.57 7.75
C SER A 80 -14.37 -2.72 8.09
N ALA A 81 -14.95 -3.89 8.40
CA ALA A 81 -14.18 -5.09 8.71
C ALA A 81 -13.25 -5.50 7.55
N ASP A 82 -13.67 -5.27 6.31
CA ASP A 82 -12.86 -5.58 5.13
C ASP A 82 -11.63 -4.68 5.01
N VAL A 83 -11.79 -3.37 5.25
CA VAL A 83 -10.65 -2.44 5.23
C VAL A 83 -9.73 -2.69 6.41
N LYS A 84 -10.29 -2.98 7.60
CA LYS A 84 -9.48 -3.36 8.77
C LYS A 84 -8.64 -4.60 8.49
N ARG A 85 -9.27 -5.68 8.02
CA ARG A 85 -8.56 -6.93 7.67
C ARG A 85 -7.48 -6.69 6.61
N PHE A 86 -7.77 -5.85 5.61
CA PHE A 86 -6.79 -5.49 4.60
C PHE A 86 -5.58 -4.75 5.19
N VAL A 87 -5.79 -3.80 6.10
CA VAL A 87 -4.69 -3.09 6.78
C VAL A 87 -3.86 -4.04 7.63
N ASP A 88 -4.50 -4.93 8.40
CA ASP A 88 -3.83 -5.95 9.21
C ASP A 88 -2.99 -6.89 8.31
N GLU A 89 -3.49 -7.27 7.13
CA GLU A 89 -2.75 -8.08 6.15
C GLU A 89 -1.51 -7.36 5.60
N ILE A 90 -1.59 -6.05 5.39
CA ILE A 90 -0.47 -5.22 4.91
C ILE A 90 0.60 -5.10 5.99
N GLU A 91 0.20 -4.85 7.23
CA GLU A 91 1.12 -4.78 8.38
C GLU A 91 1.88 -6.10 8.54
N LEU A 92 1.16 -7.22 8.53
CA LEU A 92 1.77 -8.56 8.61
C LEU A 92 2.74 -8.84 7.46
N LYS A 93 2.42 -8.40 6.23
CA LYS A 93 3.32 -8.54 5.07
C LYS A 93 4.60 -7.72 5.28
N ASN A 94 4.49 -6.49 5.79
CA ASN A 94 5.65 -5.64 6.03
C ASN A 94 6.56 -6.22 7.13
N GLU A 95 6.00 -6.66 8.25
CA GLU A 95 6.74 -7.32 9.34
C GLU A 95 7.52 -8.54 8.82
N LYS A 96 6.89 -9.37 7.98
CA LYS A 96 7.57 -10.52 7.34
C LYS A 96 8.72 -10.10 6.45
N LYS A 97 8.56 -9.03 5.67
CA LYS A 97 9.62 -8.48 4.78
C LYS A 97 10.80 -7.98 5.62
N GLU A 98 10.54 -7.27 6.71
CA GLU A 98 11.57 -6.78 7.64
C GLU A 98 12.31 -7.93 8.31
N PHE A 99 11.59 -8.92 8.82
CA PHE A 99 12.18 -10.11 9.43
C PHE A 99 13.09 -10.86 8.43
N HIS A 100 12.61 -11.10 7.21
CA HIS A 100 13.40 -11.77 6.18
C HIS A 100 14.67 -10.98 5.84
N THR A 101 14.55 -9.66 5.72
CA THR A 101 15.69 -8.75 5.49
C THR A 101 16.73 -8.85 6.62
N LEU A 102 16.28 -8.87 7.87
CA LEU A 102 17.15 -9.00 9.03
C LEU A 102 17.91 -10.33 9.03
N ILE A 103 17.23 -11.44 8.74
CA ILE A 103 17.84 -12.77 8.66
C ILE A 103 18.89 -12.81 7.55
N ASN A 104 18.56 -12.32 6.35
CA ASN A 104 19.49 -12.29 5.22
C ASN A 104 20.75 -11.47 5.55
N ARG A 105 20.61 -10.34 6.23
CA ARG A 105 21.74 -9.53 6.69
C ARG A 105 22.62 -10.30 7.69
N ARG A 106 22.02 -11.01 8.64
CA ARG A 106 22.75 -11.84 9.63
C ARG A 106 23.51 -12.97 8.96
N VAL A 107 22.85 -13.71 8.06
CA VAL A 107 23.47 -14.81 7.29
C VAL A 107 24.65 -14.30 6.46
N THR A 108 24.47 -13.17 5.76
CA THR A 108 25.55 -12.54 4.98
C THR A 108 26.73 -12.19 5.86
N SER A 109 26.47 -11.57 7.01
CA SER A 109 27.52 -11.18 7.97
C SER A 109 28.29 -12.40 8.52
N ALA A 110 27.57 -13.46 8.90
CA ALA A 110 28.18 -14.70 9.38
C ALA A 110 29.05 -15.37 8.29
N SER A 111 28.57 -15.39 7.04
CA SER A 111 29.34 -15.90 5.90
C SER A 111 30.61 -15.09 5.66
N THR A 112 30.55 -13.75 5.76
CA THR A 112 31.74 -12.89 5.65
C THR A 112 32.74 -13.15 6.76
N LEU A 113 32.29 -13.27 8.02
CA LEU A 113 33.17 -13.59 9.15
C LEU A 113 33.86 -14.94 8.96
N ARG A 114 33.11 -15.97 8.52
CA ARG A 114 33.67 -17.29 8.24
C ARG A 114 34.73 -17.24 7.13
N ALA A 115 34.48 -16.47 6.07
CA ALA A 115 35.46 -16.30 4.99
C ALA A 115 36.75 -15.60 5.47
N LEU A 116 36.63 -14.61 6.35
CA LEU A 116 37.78 -13.94 6.95
C LEU A 116 38.58 -14.88 7.86
N GLU A 117 37.90 -15.69 8.67
CA GLU A 117 38.54 -16.69 9.53
C GLU A 117 39.34 -17.70 8.71
N VAL A 118 38.76 -18.24 7.62
CA VAL A 118 39.45 -19.16 6.70
C VAL A 118 40.70 -18.50 6.09
N ARG A 119 40.60 -17.23 5.68
CA ARG A 119 41.75 -16.50 5.13
C ARG A 119 42.85 -16.26 6.16
N LEU A 120 42.48 -15.92 7.39
CA LEU A 120 43.46 -15.73 8.47
C LEU A 120 44.21 -17.02 8.77
N LYS A 121 43.51 -18.15 8.86
CA LYS A 121 44.12 -19.48 9.05
C LYS A 121 45.09 -19.82 7.91
N ALA A 122 44.69 -19.60 6.66
CA ALA A 122 45.55 -19.83 5.49
C ALA A 122 46.81 -18.95 5.47
N ASN A 123 46.74 -17.72 6.00
CA ASN A 123 47.89 -16.80 6.03
C ASN A 123 48.84 -17.04 7.22
N LEU A 124 48.38 -17.71 8.28
CA LEU A 124 49.17 -17.98 9.49
C LEU A 124 49.98 -19.28 9.41
N GLY A 125 49.89 -20.03 8.31
CA GLY A 125 50.76 -21.18 8.04
C GLY A 125 50.47 -22.42 8.90
N GLU A 126 49.20 -22.68 9.21
CA GLU A 126 48.73 -24.03 9.56
C GLU A 126 48.32 -24.82 8.31
#